data_AF-A0A1J6IIX2-F1
#
_entry.id   AF-A0A1J6IIX2-F1
#
_cell.length_a   1.000
_cell.length_b   1.000
_cell.length_c   1.000
_cell.angle_alpha   90.00
_cell.angle_beta   90.00
_cell.angle_gamma   90.00
#
_symmetry.space_group_name_H-M   'P 1'
#
loop_
_entity.id
_entity.type
_entity.pdbx_description
1 polymer ?
#
loop_
_entity_poly.entity_id
_entity_poly.type
_entity_poly.pdbx_seq_one_letter_code
_entity_poly.pdbx_strand_id
1 'polypeptide(L)'
;MEDQKVLKAFIDDSIRGSIQDVKDSFSKEIAEMRELLKEVIVRQDHGPANTTLRHRPEFGRFYGANQEAWIFQAERYFDFYRIELDEQLTVASFYLDGEALEWYRWLFRNKQLVDWPHFADKVRIRFKQKGLESAEGRLAK
;
A
#
# COMPACT_ATOMS: atom_id res chain seq x y z
N MET A 1 14.47 -15.47 40.63
CA MET A 1 14.79 -15.40 39.18
C MET A 1 13.50 -15.21 38.38
N GLU A 2 12.36 -15.66 38.91
CA GLU A 2 11.03 -15.49 38.33
C GLU A 2 10.53 -14.03 38.24
N ASP A 3 10.78 -13.17 39.24
CA ASP A 3 10.23 -11.80 39.25
C ASP A 3 10.70 -10.95 38.06
N GLN A 4 11.97 -11.09 37.66
CA GLN A 4 12.51 -10.41 36.49
C GLN A 4 11.89 -10.93 35.18
N LYS A 5 11.44 -12.19 35.15
CA LYS A 5 10.79 -12.81 33.99
C LYS A 5 9.35 -12.30 33.82
N VAL A 6 8.63 -12.13 34.94
CA VAL A 6 7.27 -11.57 34.95
C VAL A 6 7.26 -10.11 34.51
N LEU A 7 8.18 -9.30 35.03
CA LEU A 7 8.32 -7.89 34.62
C LEU A 7 8.67 -7.74 33.14
N LYS A 8 9.56 -8.57 32.60
CA LYS A 8 9.87 -8.56 31.16
C LYS A 8 8.67 -8.97 30.30
N ALA A 9 7.92 -9.98 30.72
CA ALA A 9 6.72 -10.42 30.00
C ALA A 9 5.62 -9.34 30.00
N PHE A 10 5.43 -8.63 31.12
CA PHE A 10 4.46 -7.55 31.23
C PHE A 10 4.83 -6.33 30.35
N ILE A 11 6.11 -5.96 30.31
CA ILE A 11 6.59 -4.86 29.45
C ILE A 11 6.47 -5.24 27.96
N ASP A 12 6.81 -6.47 27.58
CA ASP A 12 6.67 -6.95 26.20
C ASP A 12 5.21 -6.93 25.73
N ASP A 13 4.28 -7.38 26.58
CA ASP A 13 2.85 -7.37 26.30
C ASP A 13 2.30 -5.94 26.16
N SER A 14 2.72 -5.02 27.05
CA SER A 14 2.33 -3.61 27.02
C SER A 14 2.83 -2.88 25.77
N ILE A 15 4.09 -3.12 25.37
CA ILE A 15 4.65 -2.55 24.14
C ILE A 15 3.95 -3.15 22.91
N ARG A 16 3.72 -4.46 22.90
CA ARG A 16 3.03 -5.16 21.81
C ARG A 16 1.60 -4.65 21.62
N GLY A 17 0.85 -4.51 22.71
CA GLY A 17 -0.51 -3.95 22.70
C GLY A 17 -0.53 -2.51 22.18
N SER A 18 0.35 -1.65 22.69
CA SER A 18 0.43 -0.25 22.23
C SER A 18 0.79 -0.13 20.75
N ILE A 19 1.69 -0.98 20.24
CA ILE A 19 2.02 -1.03 18.81
C ILE A 19 0.82 -1.51 17.99
N GLN A 20 0.04 -2.44 18.52
CA GLN A 20 -1.13 -2.98 17.86
C GLN A 20 -2.23 -1.92 17.75
N ASP A 21 -2.56 -1.22 18.85
CA ASP A 21 -3.53 -0.10 18.85
C ASP A 21 -3.17 0.98 17.81
N VAL A 22 -1.89 1.37 17.71
CA VAL A 22 -1.44 2.34 16.71
C VAL A 22 -1.59 1.78 15.29
N LYS A 23 -1.30 0.50 15.06
CA LYS A 23 -1.50 -0.14 13.75
C LYS A 23 -2.97 -0.22 13.36
N ASP A 24 -3.85 -0.51 14.32
CA ASP A 24 -5.29 -0.60 14.08
C ASP A 24 -5.88 0.79 13.78
N SER A 25 -5.50 1.82 14.53
CA SER A 25 -5.89 3.22 14.24
C SER A 25 -5.49 3.62 12.83
N PHE A 26 -4.22 3.42 12.48
CA PHE A 26 -3.73 3.84 11.16
C PHE A 26 -4.35 3.03 10.02
N SER A 27 -4.66 1.75 10.25
CA SER A 27 -5.36 0.92 9.24
C SER A 27 -6.79 1.41 9.02
N LYS A 28 -7.47 1.85 10.08
CA LYS A 28 -8.80 2.46 10.00
C LYS A 28 -8.76 3.81 9.27
N GLU A 29 -7.82 4.68 9.60
CA GLU A 29 -7.64 5.96 8.92
C GLU A 29 -7.36 5.78 7.41
N ILE A 30 -6.52 4.81 7.05
CA ILE A 30 -6.30 4.42 5.66
C ILE A 30 -7.61 3.98 5.00
N ALA A 31 -8.41 3.15 5.67
CA ALA A 31 -9.71 2.68 5.16
C ALA A 31 -10.69 3.84 4.92
N GLU A 32 -10.78 4.79 5.84
CA GLU A 32 -11.63 5.97 5.71
C GLU A 32 -11.17 6.88 4.57
N MET A 33 -9.86 7.14 4.46
CA MET A 33 -9.28 7.91 3.34
C MET A 33 -9.52 7.23 1.98
N ARG A 34 -9.52 5.89 1.93
CA ARG A 34 -9.85 5.11 0.72
C ARG A 34 -11.30 5.34 0.28
N GLU A 35 -12.26 5.39 1.21
CA GLU A 35 -13.66 5.64 0.86
C GLU A 35 -13.87 7.09 0.39
N LEU A 36 -13.18 8.05 1.01
CA LEU A 36 -13.20 9.44 0.56
C LEU A 36 -12.64 9.59 -0.87
N LEU A 37 -11.53 8.92 -1.18
CA LEU A 37 -10.96 8.92 -2.53
C LEU A 37 -11.94 8.35 -3.56
N LYS A 38 -12.65 7.27 -3.24
CA LYS A 38 -13.67 6.72 -4.14
C LYS A 38 -14.77 7.74 -4.45
N GLU A 39 -15.26 8.46 -3.44
CA GLU A 39 -16.29 9.50 -3.61
C GLU A 39 -15.81 10.70 -4.41
N VAL A 40 -14.63 11.26 -4.08
CA VAL A 40 -14.07 12.44 -4.77
C VAL A 40 -13.94 12.15 -6.26
N ILE A 41 -13.48 10.96 -6.59
CA ILE A 41 -13.29 10.57 -7.98
C ILE A 41 -14.62 10.34 -8.72
N VAL A 42 -15.67 9.87 -8.04
CA VAL A 42 -17.01 9.76 -8.64
C VAL A 42 -17.60 11.15 -8.95
N ARG A 43 -17.27 12.18 -8.15
CA ARG A 43 -17.79 13.55 -8.34
C ARG A 43 -17.10 14.33 -9.47
N GLN A 44 -15.91 13.91 -9.91
CA GLN A 44 -15.14 14.55 -10.98
C GLN A 44 -15.66 14.20 -12.40
N ASP A 45 -16.71 13.37 -12.50
CA ASP A 45 -17.37 12.97 -13.76
C ASP A 45 -18.29 14.10 -14.28
N HIS A 46 -17.69 15.13 -14.89
CA HIS A 46 -18.40 16.16 -15.66
C HIS A 46 -18.26 15.91 -17.18
N GLY A 47 -18.63 14.69 -17.64
CA GLY A 47 -18.68 14.33 -19.06
C GLY A 47 -19.97 13.58 -19.41
N PRO A 48 -20.52 13.71 -20.65
CA PRO A 48 -21.80 13.11 -20.98
C PRO A 48 -21.70 11.58 -20.93
N ALA A 49 -22.67 10.99 -20.21
CA ALA A 49 -22.80 9.57 -19.94
C ALA A 49 -22.78 8.70 -21.21
N ASN A 50 -22.27 7.47 -21.05
CA ASN A 50 -22.24 6.34 -21.99
C ASN A 50 -21.04 6.25 -22.94
N THR A 51 -19.85 5.94 -22.41
CA THR A 51 -18.91 4.95 -23.02
C THR A 51 -17.68 4.63 -22.15
N THR A 52 -17.35 5.44 -21.14
CA THR A 52 -16.04 5.42 -20.47
C THR A 52 -15.95 4.61 -19.18
N LEU A 53 -17.05 4.13 -18.59
CA LEU A 53 -17.02 3.32 -17.36
C LEU A 53 -16.20 2.03 -17.50
N ARG A 54 -16.01 1.52 -18.73
CA ARG A 54 -15.16 0.35 -19.02
C ARG A 54 -13.65 0.65 -19.10
N HIS A 55 -13.23 1.91 -19.07
CA HIS A 55 -11.84 2.32 -19.27
C HIS A 55 -11.21 3.01 -18.06
N ARG A 56 -11.93 3.11 -16.94
CA ARG A 56 -11.39 3.64 -15.70
C ARG A 56 -10.25 2.72 -15.23
N PRO A 57 -9.01 3.22 -15.06
CA PRO A 57 -7.92 2.39 -14.55
C PRO A 57 -8.29 1.90 -13.15
N GLU A 58 -8.24 0.59 -12.95
CA GLU A 58 -8.36 0.00 -11.62
C GLU A 58 -7.00 0.04 -10.94
N PHE A 59 -6.96 0.60 -9.74
CA PHE A 59 -5.79 0.56 -8.89
C PHE A 59 -6.01 -0.51 -7.81
N GLY A 60 -5.41 -1.68 -8.01
CA GLY A 60 -5.59 -2.85 -7.15
C GLY A 60 -4.78 -2.78 -5.85
N ARG A 61 -5.14 -3.64 -4.88
CA ARG A 61 -4.34 -3.83 -3.67
C ARG A 61 -3.02 -4.52 -3.98
N PHE A 62 -1.95 -4.08 -3.35
CA PHE A 62 -0.64 -4.70 -3.44
C PHE A 62 -0.27 -5.40 -2.14
N TYR A 63 -0.06 -6.71 -2.24
CA TYR A 63 0.39 -7.58 -1.15
C TYR A 63 1.86 -8.02 -1.32
N GLY A 64 2.56 -7.54 -2.36
CA GLY A 64 3.95 -7.93 -2.64
C GLY A 64 4.17 -8.81 -3.88
N ALA A 65 3.13 -9.09 -4.66
CA ALA A 65 3.22 -9.89 -5.89
C ALA A 65 2.98 -9.04 -7.14
N ASN A 66 3.56 -9.43 -8.28
CA ASN A 66 3.41 -8.75 -9.57
C ASN A 66 3.73 -7.25 -9.52
N GLN A 67 4.86 -6.89 -8.94
CA GLN A 67 5.21 -5.50 -8.65
C GLN A 67 5.21 -4.59 -9.88
N GLU A 68 5.68 -5.06 -11.04
CA GLU A 68 5.66 -4.25 -12.27
C GLU A 68 4.24 -3.94 -12.73
N ALA A 69 3.33 -4.93 -12.67
CA ALA A 69 1.94 -4.73 -13.05
C ALA A 69 1.24 -3.73 -12.12
N TRP A 70 1.52 -3.81 -10.82
CA TRP A 70 0.96 -2.89 -9.84
C TRP A 70 1.49 -1.46 -10.00
N ILE A 71 2.80 -1.29 -10.20
CA ILE A 71 3.41 0.02 -10.48
C ILE A 71 2.80 0.63 -11.75
N PHE A 72 2.68 -0.16 -12.82
CA PHE A 72 2.07 0.30 -14.06
C PHE A 72 0.61 0.73 -13.89
N GLN A 73 -0.18 -0.03 -13.11
CA GLN A 73 -1.56 0.34 -12.78
C GLN A 73 -1.64 1.64 -11.98
N ALA A 74 -0.73 1.84 -11.02
CA ALA A 74 -0.64 3.07 -10.23
C ALA A 74 -0.35 4.29 -11.12
N GLU A 75 0.64 4.18 -12.00
CA GLU A 75 1.02 5.27 -12.92
C GLU A 75 -0.13 5.63 -13.88
N ARG A 76 -0.84 4.62 -14.41
CA ARG A 76 -2.04 4.83 -15.23
C ARG A 76 -3.16 5.51 -14.46
N TYR A 77 -3.31 5.17 -13.18
CA TYR A 77 -4.29 5.79 -12.30
C TYR A 77 -3.95 7.26 -12.03
N PHE A 78 -2.69 7.57 -11.72
CA PHE A 78 -2.24 8.93 -11.48
C PHE A 78 -2.40 9.83 -12.71
N ASP A 79 -2.03 9.34 -13.90
CA ASP A 79 -2.21 10.08 -15.15
C ASP A 79 -3.69 10.35 -15.45
N PHE A 80 -4.55 9.32 -15.28
CA PHE A 80 -5.98 9.44 -15.56
C PHE A 80 -6.68 10.44 -14.63
N TYR A 81 -6.34 10.44 -13.34
CA TYR A 81 -6.93 11.36 -12.34
C TYR A 81 -6.18 12.66 -12.15
N ARG A 82 -5.07 12.86 -12.87
CA ARG A 82 -4.20 14.04 -12.73
C ARG A 82 -3.72 14.25 -11.29
N ILE A 83 -3.32 13.16 -10.64
CA ILE A 83 -2.76 13.21 -9.28
C ILE A 83 -1.39 13.89 -9.32
N GLU A 84 -1.21 14.93 -8.51
CA GLU A 84 0.04 15.70 -8.46
C GLU A 84 1.20 14.85 -7.91
N LEU A 85 2.43 15.16 -8.33
CA LEU A 85 3.61 14.34 -8.03
C LEU A 85 3.85 14.15 -6.52
N ASP A 86 3.55 15.16 -5.72
CA ASP A 86 3.66 15.14 -4.25
C ASP A 86 2.55 14.31 -3.58
N GLU A 87 1.41 14.12 -4.25
CA GLU A 87 0.28 13.34 -3.75
C GLU A 87 0.37 11.86 -4.14
N GLN A 88 1.07 11.52 -5.24
CA GLN A 88 1.13 10.15 -5.78
C GLN A 88 1.58 9.11 -4.75
N LEU A 89 2.59 9.43 -3.95
CA LEU A 89 3.09 8.52 -2.92
C LEU A 89 2.05 8.28 -1.83
N THR A 90 1.37 9.35 -1.40
CA THR A 90 0.29 9.28 -0.41
C THR A 90 -0.85 8.43 -0.95
N VAL A 91 -1.28 8.67 -2.19
CA VAL A 91 -2.33 7.88 -2.85
C VAL A 91 -1.91 6.42 -2.97
N ALA A 92 -0.69 6.13 -3.42
CA ALA A 92 -0.16 4.78 -3.54
C ALA A 92 -0.17 4.02 -2.21
N SER A 93 0.13 4.70 -1.10
CA SER A 93 0.17 4.10 0.23
C SER A 93 -1.18 3.52 0.64
N PHE A 94 -2.27 4.13 0.18
CA PHE A 94 -3.62 3.61 0.41
C PHE A 94 -3.88 2.32 -0.35
N TYR A 95 -3.05 1.87 -1.28
CA TYR A 95 -3.28 0.62 -2.01
C TYR A 95 -2.34 -0.51 -1.56
N LEU A 96 -1.55 -0.26 -0.51
CA LEU A 96 -0.72 -1.28 0.11
C LEU A 96 -1.51 -2.02 1.19
N ASP A 97 -1.37 -3.34 1.24
CA ASP A 97 -1.86 -4.18 2.34
C ASP A 97 -0.79 -5.25 2.70
N GLY A 98 -1.00 -5.92 3.83
CA GLY A 98 -0.12 -7.01 4.29
C GLY A 98 1.34 -6.57 4.47
N GLU A 99 2.27 -7.39 3.97
CA GLU A 99 3.71 -7.15 4.08
C GLU A 99 4.15 -5.84 3.40
N ALA A 100 3.51 -5.46 2.28
CA ALA A 100 3.85 -4.24 1.57
C ALA A 100 3.53 -2.99 2.42
N LEU A 101 2.39 -2.99 3.12
CA LEU A 101 2.01 -1.91 4.02
C LEU A 101 2.94 -1.82 5.24
N GLU A 102 3.29 -2.96 5.85
CA GLU A 102 4.21 -2.97 6.98
C GLU A 102 5.60 -2.43 6.60
N TRP A 103 6.08 -2.80 5.40
CA TRP A 103 7.34 -2.29 4.89
C TRP A 103 7.28 -0.79 4.55
N TYR A 104 6.18 -0.30 3.97
CA TYR A 104 5.97 1.13 3.77
C TYR A 104 6.00 1.91 5.09
N ARG A 105 5.31 1.41 6.13
CA ARG A 105 5.34 2.01 7.47
C ARG A 105 6.75 2.07 8.05
N TRP A 106 7.60 1.07 7.76
CA TRP A 106 9.01 1.10 8.15
C TRP A 106 9.79 2.16 7.36
N LEU A 107 9.61 2.25 6.05
CA LEU A 107 10.26 3.29 5.23
C LEU A 107 9.89 4.70 5.69
N PHE A 108 8.61 4.94 5.97
CA PHE A 108 8.10 6.22 6.48
C PHE A 108 8.77 6.59 7.82
N ARG A 109 8.78 5.66 8.79
CA ARG A 109 9.41 5.89 10.10
C ARG A 109 10.91 6.18 10.02
N ASN A 110 11.59 5.58 9.04
CA ASN A 110 13.02 5.76 8.83
C ASN A 110 13.36 6.90 7.87
N LYS A 111 12.38 7.73 7.46
CA LYS A 111 12.56 8.85 6.52
C LYS A 111 13.24 8.41 5.21
N GLN A 112 12.87 7.22 4.74
CA GLN A 112 13.40 6.58 3.53
C GLN A 112 12.46 6.75 2.32
N LEU A 113 11.48 7.65 2.42
CA LEU A 113 10.53 7.99 1.38
C LEU A 113 10.83 9.39 0.87
N VAL A 114 10.82 9.57 -0.46
CA VAL A 114 11.13 10.85 -1.11
C VAL A 114 9.97 11.21 -2.04
N ASP A 115 9.80 10.41 -3.09
CA ASP A 115 8.80 10.60 -4.13
C ASP A 115 8.33 9.24 -4.68
N TRP A 116 7.32 9.26 -5.55
CA TRP A 116 6.80 8.05 -6.18
C TRP A 116 7.86 7.26 -6.97
N PRO A 117 8.63 7.85 -7.91
CA PRO A 117 9.71 7.13 -8.60
C PRO A 117 10.68 6.41 -7.65
N HIS A 118 11.13 7.09 -6.59
CA HIS A 118 12.01 6.51 -5.58
C HIS A 118 11.37 5.31 -4.87
N PHE A 119 10.08 5.43 -4.51
CA PHE A 119 9.34 4.34 -3.89
C PHE A 119 9.14 3.16 -4.86
N ALA A 120 8.76 3.43 -6.11
CA ALA A 120 8.57 2.41 -7.14
C ALA A 120 9.84 1.58 -7.34
N ASP A 121 11.03 2.19 -7.41
CA ASP A 121 12.29 1.46 -7.51
C ASP A 121 12.58 0.59 -6.28
N LYS A 122 12.30 1.10 -5.07
CA LYS A 122 12.41 0.27 -3.86
C LYS A 122 11.45 -0.93 -3.92
N VAL A 123 10.21 -0.74 -4.39
CA VAL A 123 9.22 -1.83 -4.56
C VAL A 123 9.77 -2.87 -5.54
N ARG A 124 10.30 -2.43 -6.70
CA ARG A 124 10.92 -3.32 -7.69
C ARG A 124 12.00 -4.18 -7.05
N ILE A 125 12.92 -3.58 -6.29
CA ILE A 125 14.02 -4.30 -5.64
C ILE A 125 13.50 -5.28 -4.58
N ARG A 126 12.60 -4.84 -3.71
CA ARG A 126 12.14 -5.61 -2.54
C ARG A 126 11.29 -6.81 -2.89
N PHE A 127 10.51 -6.72 -3.97
CA PHE A 127 9.52 -7.74 -4.36
C PHE A 127 9.90 -8.51 -5.64
N LYS A 128 11.05 -8.21 -6.28
CA LYS A 128 11.55 -8.89 -7.49
C LYS A 128 11.55 -10.42 -7.38
N GLN A 129 11.95 -10.95 -6.23
CA GLN A 129 12.11 -12.39 -6.01
C GLN A 129 10.77 -13.10 -5.72
N LYS A 130 9.78 -12.40 -5.18
CA LYS A 130 8.46 -12.98 -4.83
C LYS A 130 7.54 -13.17 -6.04
N GLY A 131 7.81 -12.46 -7.15
CA GLY A 131 7.03 -12.60 -8.38
C GLY A 131 7.38 -13.84 -9.22
N LEU A 132 8.59 -14.38 -9.10
CA LEU A 132 9.04 -15.51 -9.91
C LEU A 132 8.53 -16.86 -9.39
N GLU A 133 8.45 -17.02 -8.06
CA GLU A 133 7.98 -18.26 -7.44
C GLU A 133 6.50 -18.57 -7.77
N SER A 134 5.68 -17.55 -8.03
CA SER A 134 4.27 -17.73 -8.40
C SER A 134 4.05 -18.12 -9.87
N ALA A 135 5.03 -17.92 -10.75
CA ALA A 135 4.93 -18.24 -12.18
C ALA A 135 5.48 -19.63 -12.50
N GLU A 136 6.52 -20.08 -11.80
CA GLU A 136 7.16 -21.38 -12.04
C GLU A 136 6.27 -22.58 -11.63
N GLY A 137 5.38 -22.41 -10.65
CA GLY A 137 4.44 -23.46 -10.23
C GLY A 137 3.35 -23.82 -11.25
N ARG A 138 3.21 -23.08 -12.36
CA ARG A 138 2.22 -23.34 -13.42
C ARG A 138 2.81 -23.96 -14.69
N LEU A 139 4.13 -24.06 -14.81
CA LEU A 139 4.81 -24.64 -15.98
C LEU A 139 5.32 -26.06 -15.74
N ALA A 140 5.13 -26.61 -14.54
CA ALA A 140 5.47 -27.99 -14.21
C ALA A 140 4.21 -28.88 -14.19
N LYS A 141 3.59 -29.14 -15.35
CA LYS A 141 2.72 -30.29 -15.59
C LYS A 141 2.82 -30.78 -17.02
#